data_AF-A0A3A8MXK9-F1
#
_entry.id   AF-A0A3A8MXK9-F1
#
_cell.length_a   1.000
_cell.length_b   1.000
_cell.length_c   1.000
_cell.angle_alpha   90.00
_cell.angle_beta   90.00
_cell.angle_gamma   90.00
#
_symmetry.space_group_name_H-M   'P 1'
#
loop_
_entity.id
_entity.type
_entity.pdbx_description
1 polymer ?
#
loop_
_entity_poly.entity_id
_entity_poly.type
_entity_poly.pdbx_seq_one_letter_code
_entity_poly.pdbx_strand_id
1 'polypeptide(L)'
;MLVACAHSSSEEAAKSEAEEQLSTLYLRTCGGTRVEACFNRAGRHLKGDGLPKDEARAATLYELGCNGGDTRSCVGLGQLKEEGRGVAKDEAGAAKLYQQACEQNVGEGCGRLALLYGEGRGVEKRQDQAVHFFQLGCIHSDGLSCNNLGVLKLMGAFGLTQDVAGGMDLLVKACNAEVVSACLTMANEFQDGSRVRKDPELAVSYFRQACDLGSKTACERAALPGSAAVTATPEPAPSAEDGAKLAKIRGMCDAPGTGEVKGMACYLMGVAYEKGGSVKQNPGRATVFYKHACDNEVPEGCEAMRRMLGLTPEGAPRPEPKQSVLDSLRLNLPEPRPEPRPEPKQSVLESLRLDPARVKPARRVVPMATATVLDPVARLDAACRAGRANACTRLGLLRRWGM
;
A
#
# COMPACT_ATOMS: atom_id res chain seq x y z
N MET A 1 6.78 -3.59 62.90
CA MET A 1 6.61 -3.58 61.43
C MET A 1 5.54 -4.59 61.06
N LEU A 2 4.25 -4.22 61.03
CA LEU A 2 3.17 -5.07 60.51
C LEU A 2 1.99 -4.16 60.10
N VAL A 3 2.19 -3.35 59.05
CA VAL A 3 1.11 -2.67 58.32
C VAL A 3 1.54 -2.59 56.86
N ALA A 4 1.31 -3.66 56.10
CA ALA A 4 1.33 -3.68 54.63
C ALA A 4 0.84 -5.07 54.17
N CYS A 5 -0.48 -5.27 54.02
CA CYS A 5 -1.08 -6.40 53.27
C CYS A 5 -2.63 -6.30 53.13
N ALA A 6 -3.32 -5.43 53.89
CA ALA A 6 -4.80 -5.40 53.87
C ALA A 6 -5.45 -4.55 52.74
N HIS A 7 -4.67 -3.78 51.98
CA HIS A 7 -5.22 -2.93 50.92
C HIS A 7 -5.36 -3.66 49.57
N SER A 8 -4.56 -4.71 49.30
CA SER A 8 -4.61 -5.39 48.00
C SER A 8 -5.85 -6.29 47.85
N SER A 9 -6.33 -6.92 48.94
CA SER A 9 -7.47 -7.84 48.86
C SER A 9 -8.82 -7.13 48.69
N SER A 10 -8.99 -5.91 49.22
CA SER A 10 -10.21 -5.13 49.02
C SER A 10 -10.27 -4.50 47.62
N GLU A 11 -9.12 -4.09 47.06
CA GLU A 11 -9.03 -3.59 45.69
C GLU A 11 -9.26 -4.69 44.66
N GLU A 12 -8.71 -5.90 44.88
CA GLU A 12 -8.95 -7.06 44.01
C GLU A 12 -10.41 -7.53 44.02
N ALA A 13 -11.06 -7.54 45.19
CA ALA A 13 -12.48 -7.90 45.32
C ALA A 13 -13.40 -6.87 44.64
N ALA A 14 -13.14 -5.58 44.83
CA ALA A 14 -13.91 -4.51 44.17
C ALA A 14 -13.77 -4.56 42.64
N LYS A 15 -12.57 -4.91 42.14
CA LYS A 15 -12.33 -5.10 40.71
C LYS A 15 -13.10 -6.29 40.15
N SER A 16 -13.15 -7.42 40.87
CA SER A 16 -13.90 -8.61 40.42
C SER A 16 -15.40 -8.37 40.37
N GLU A 17 -15.96 -7.62 41.33
CA GLU A 17 -17.38 -7.25 41.34
C GLU A 17 -17.74 -6.33 40.16
N ALA A 18 -16.90 -5.34 39.86
CA ALA A 18 -17.10 -4.45 38.72
C ALA A 18 -17.04 -5.19 37.37
N GLU A 19 -16.12 -6.14 37.23
CA GLU A 19 -16.01 -7.00 36.04
C GLU A 19 -17.25 -7.89 35.85
N GLU A 20 -17.78 -8.47 36.94
CA GLU A 20 -19.02 -9.27 36.92
C GLU A 20 -20.26 -8.42 36.57
N GLN A 21 -20.34 -7.20 37.12
CA GLN A 21 -21.42 -6.27 36.80
C GLN A 21 -21.40 -5.84 35.33
N LEU A 22 -20.21 -5.55 34.77
CA LEU A 22 -20.05 -5.22 33.35
C LEU A 22 -20.40 -6.42 32.45
N SER A 23 -19.93 -7.61 32.80
CA SER A 23 -20.27 -8.85 32.09
C SER A 23 -21.79 -9.08 32.06
N THR A 24 -22.46 -8.88 33.20
CA THR A 24 -23.93 -8.98 33.32
C THR A 24 -24.65 -7.92 32.49
N LEU A 25 -24.15 -6.68 32.51
CA LEU A 25 -24.69 -5.59 31.69
C LEU A 25 -24.60 -5.93 30.20
N TYR A 26 -23.43 -6.35 29.72
CA TYR A 26 -23.23 -6.71 28.33
C TYR A 26 -24.06 -7.94 27.93
N LEU A 27 -24.17 -8.94 28.81
CA LEU A 27 -24.99 -10.11 28.54
C LEU A 27 -26.45 -9.71 28.30
N ARG A 28 -26.99 -8.83 29.15
CA ARG A 28 -28.38 -8.38 29.06
C ARG A 28 -28.64 -7.42 27.90
N THR A 29 -27.71 -6.53 27.60
CA THR A 29 -27.90 -5.44 26.62
C THR A 29 -27.42 -5.82 25.23
N CYS A 30 -26.22 -6.38 25.15
CA CYS A 30 -25.51 -6.73 23.93
C CYS A 30 -25.68 -8.20 23.54
N GLY A 31 -26.19 -9.05 24.44
CA GLY A 31 -26.43 -10.46 24.16
C GLY A 31 -25.17 -11.31 24.23
N GLY A 32 -24.13 -10.85 24.93
CA GLY A 32 -22.90 -11.58 25.18
C GLY A 32 -22.13 -10.96 26.34
N THR A 33 -21.26 -11.71 26.99
CA THR A 33 -20.57 -11.30 28.24
C THR A 33 -19.44 -10.29 28.05
N ARG A 34 -19.16 -9.88 26.80
CA ARG A 34 -18.08 -8.95 26.45
C ARG A 34 -18.60 -7.80 25.60
N VAL A 35 -17.89 -6.69 25.63
CA VAL A 35 -18.25 -5.44 24.96
C VAL A 35 -18.36 -5.60 23.44
N GLU A 36 -17.59 -6.50 22.82
CA GLU A 36 -17.60 -6.74 21.38
C GLU A 36 -18.96 -7.30 20.90
N ALA A 37 -19.75 -7.89 21.79
CA ALA A 37 -21.11 -8.33 21.47
C ALA A 37 -22.01 -7.15 21.08
N CYS A 38 -21.72 -5.94 21.59
CA CYS A 38 -22.52 -4.75 21.33
C CYS A 38 -22.44 -4.36 19.85
N PHE A 39 -21.24 -4.40 19.26
CA PHE A 39 -21.02 -4.15 17.83
C PHE A 39 -21.88 -5.08 16.96
N ASN A 40 -21.80 -6.38 17.22
CA ASN A 40 -22.51 -7.40 16.44
C ASN A 40 -24.02 -7.23 16.55
N ARG A 41 -24.53 -6.99 17.77
CA ARG A 41 -25.96 -6.79 17.99
C ARG A 41 -26.48 -5.50 17.36
N ALA A 42 -25.72 -4.41 17.46
CA ALA A 42 -26.05 -3.16 16.78
C ALA A 42 -26.16 -3.35 15.26
N GLY A 43 -25.19 -4.06 14.66
CA GLY A 43 -25.21 -4.38 13.23
C GLY A 43 -26.45 -5.19 12.82
N ARG A 44 -26.90 -6.14 13.66
CA ARG A 44 -28.14 -6.89 13.42
C ARG A 44 -29.38 -6.00 13.46
N HIS A 45 -29.45 -5.05 14.41
CA HIS A 45 -30.53 -4.05 14.45
C HIS A 45 -30.51 -3.10 13.25
N LEU A 46 -29.35 -2.75 12.69
CA LEU A 46 -29.30 -1.95 11.45
C LEU A 46 -29.82 -2.72 10.23
N LYS A 47 -29.52 -4.03 10.14
CA LYS A 47 -29.88 -4.88 9.00
C LYS A 47 -31.27 -5.53 9.11
N GLY A 48 -31.85 -5.59 10.31
CA GLY A 48 -33.05 -6.39 10.56
C GLY A 48 -32.79 -7.90 10.58
N ASP A 49 -31.55 -8.31 10.90
CA ASP A 49 -31.11 -9.71 10.81
C ASP A 49 -31.49 -10.51 12.07
N GLY A 50 -32.66 -11.16 12.03
CA GLY A 50 -33.24 -11.89 13.15
C GLY A 50 -33.60 -11.00 14.36
N LEU A 51 -33.62 -9.68 14.16
CA LEU A 51 -34.08 -8.66 15.11
C LEU A 51 -34.86 -7.58 14.31
N PRO A 52 -35.84 -6.89 14.92
CA PRO A 52 -36.46 -5.74 14.28
C PRO A 52 -35.42 -4.68 13.92
N LYS A 53 -35.56 -4.08 12.72
CA LYS A 53 -34.71 -2.98 12.30
C LYS A 53 -34.95 -1.78 13.22
N ASP A 54 -33.91 -1.31 13.90
CA ASP A 54 -33.99 -0.20 14.85
C ASP A 54 -32.64 0.52 14.94
N GLU A 55 -32.55 1.65 14.24
CA GLU A 55 -31.29 2.42 14.16
C GLU A 55 -30.98 3.17 15.48
N ALA A 56 -32.01 3.58 16.23
CA ALA A 56 -31.82 4.23 17.52
C ALA A 56 -31.26 3.24 18.54
N ARG A 57 -31.80 2.01 18.55
CA ARG A 57 -31.27 0.93 19.38
C ARG A 57 -29.85 0.54 18.97
N ALA A 58 -29.55 0.51 17.67
CA ALA A 58 -28.19 0.26 17.19
C ALA A 58 -27.21 1.35 17.68
N ALA A 59 -27.60 2.62 17.64
CA ALA A 59 -26.78 3.71 18.14
C ALA A 59 -26.47 3.59 19.64
N THR A 60 -27.46 3.29 20.48
CA THR A 60 -27.23 3.05 21.92
C THR A 60 -26.29 1.87 22.16
N LEU A 61 -26.39 0.80 21.37
CA LEU A 61 -25.51 -0.36 21.49
C LEU A 61 -24.08 -0.03 21.03
N TYR A 62 -23.91 0.72 19.95
CA TYR A 62 -22.59 1.18 19.53
C TYR A 62 -21.97 2.16 20.52
N GLU A 63 -22.77 3.02 21.15
CA GLU A 63 -22.29 3.91 22.22
C GLU A 63 -21.80 3.12 23.43
N LEU A 64 -22.58 2.12 23.88
CA LEU A 64 -22.14 1.22 24.95
C LEU A 64 -20.86 0.46 24.56
N GLY A 65 -20.78 -0.03 23.32
CA GLY A 65 -19.60 -0.72 22.80
C GLY A 65 -18.36 0.17 22.76
N CYS A 66 -18.50 1.39 22.24
CA CYS A 66 -17.41 2.35 22.11
C CYS A 66 -16.89 2.80 23.49
N ASN A 67 -17.79 3.11 24.42
CA ASN A 67 -17.44 3.49 25.79
C ASN A 67 -16.77 2.33 26.56
N GLY A 68 -17.12 1.09 26.23
CA GLY A 68 -16.48 -0.11 26.77
C GLY A 68 -15.18 -0.50 26.05
N GLY A 69 -14.70 0.29 25.08
CA GLY A 69 -13.41 0.10 24.40
C GLY A 69 -13.46 -0.67 23.07
N ASP A 70 -14.63 -1.09 22.59
CA ASP A 70 -14.73 -1.67 21.23
C ASP A 70 -14.69 -0.54 20.18
N THR A 71 -13.53 -0.39 19.57
CA THR A 71 -13.23 0.69 18.61
C THR A 71 -14.03 0.59 17.31
N ARG A 72 -14.46 -0.62 16.92
CA ARG A 72 -15.39 -0.82 15.80
C ARG A 72 -16.76 -0.23 16.09
N SER A 73 -17.23 -0.33 17.33
CA SER A 73 -18.46 0.35 17.78
C SER A 73 -18.31 1.86 17.74
N CYS A 74 -17.12 2.43 17.99
CA CYS A 74 -16.88 3.86 17.78
C CYS A 74 -17.06 4.26 16.32
N VAL A 75 -16.54 3.47 15.37
CA VAL A 75 -16.76 3.71 13.94
C VAL A 75 -18.24 3.61 13.58
N GLY A 76 -18.94 2.58 14.08
CA GLY A 76 -20.38 2.40 13.86
C GLY A 76 -21.22 3.57 14.39
N LEU A 77 -20.96 4.02 15.62
CA LEU A 77 -21.61 5.19 16.20
C LEU A 77 -21.27 6.47 15.42
N GLY A 78 -20.01 6.64 15.03
CA GLY A 78 -19.56 7.75 14.22
C GLY A 78 -20.35 7.84 12.92
N GLN A 79 -20.58 6.72 12.23
CA GLN A 79 -21.36 6.70 11.00
C GLN A 79 -22.83 7.08 11.23
N LEU A 80 -23.45 6.58 12.29
CA LEU A 80 -24.83 6.95 12.61
C LEU A 80 -24.97 8.44 12.95
N LYS A 81 -23.99 9.02 13.65
CA LYS A 81 -23.92 10.46 13.92
C LYS A 81 -23.64 11.28 12.67
N GLU A 82 -22.75 10.82 11.79
CA GLU A 82 -22.44 11.50 10.53
C GLU A 82 -23.68 11.58 9.62
N GLU A 83 -24.43 10.48 9.52
CA GLU A 83 -25.60 10.34 8.65
C GLU A 83 -26.90 10.86 9.30
N GLY A 84 -26.93 11.04 10.63
CA GLY A 84 -28.14 11.40 11.37
C GLY A 84 -29.18 10.27 11.45
N ARG A 85 -28.73 9.02 11.52
CA ARG A 85 -29.56 7.81 11.50
C ARG A 85 -29.69 7.22 12.90
N GLY A 86 -30.93 7.12 13.39
CA GLY A 86 -31.19 6.66 14.77
C GLY A 86 -30.74 7.63 15.87
N VAL A 87 -29.95 8.65 15.54
CA VAL A 87 -29.48 9.75 16.40
C VAL A 87 -29.46 11.05 15.62
N ALA A 88 -29.45 12.19 16.33
CA ALA A 88 -29.29 13.49 15.69
C ALA A 88 -27.97 13.57 14.92
N LYS A 89 -28.00 14.19 13.73
CA LYS A 89 -26.82 14.42 12.91
C LYS A 89 -25.80 15.28 13.66
N ASP A 90 -24.57 14.79 13.76
CA ASP A 90 -23.47 15.40 14.52
C ASP A 90 -22.12 14.98 13.91
N GLU A 91 -21.72 15.67 12.84
CA GLU A 91 -20.48 15.37 12.11
C GLU A 91 -19.22 15.68 12.94
N ALA A 92 -19.29 16.66 13.86
CA ALA A 92 -18.16 16.97 14.75
C ALA A 92 -17.97 15.89 15.82
N GLY A 93 -19.06 15.34 16.36
CA GLY A 93 -19.01 14.16 17.23
C GLY A 93 -18.53 12.92 16.48
N ALA A 94 -18.97 12.72 15.23
CA ALA A 94 -18.48 11.63 14.38
C ALA A 94 -16.96 11.70 14.17
N ALA A 95 -16.42 12.89 13.86
CA ALA A 95 -14.98 13.11 13.71
C ALA A 95 -14.17 12.67 14.95
N LYS A 96 -14.66 12.98 16.16
CA LYS A 96 -14.02 12.55 17.41
C LYS A 96 -14.01 11.03 17.58
N LEU A 97 -15.11 10.37 17.24
CA LEU A 97 -15.22 8.91 17.30
C LEU A 97 -14.30 8.22 16.29
N TYR A 98 -14.19 8.78 15.08
CA TYR A 98 -13.27 8.29 14.06
C TYR A 98 -11.80 8.52 14.43
N GLN A 99 -11.47 9.66 15.02
CA GLN A 99 -10.14 9.93 15.58
C GLN A 99 -9.77 8.87 16.63
N GLN A 100 -10.65 8.60 17.59
CA GLN A 100 -10.43 7.58 18.62
C GLN A 100 -10.22 6.18 18.01
N ALA A 101 -11.00 5.81 16.99
CA ALA A 101 -10.81 4.55 16.29
C ALA A 101 -9.47 4.50 15.53
N CYS A 102 -9.09 5.60 14.87
CA CYS A 102 -7.83 5.70 14.14
C CYS A 102 -6.60 5.61 15.05
N GLU A 103 -6.64 6.26 16.22
CA GLU A 103 -5.57 6.17 17.24
C GLU A 103 -5.36 4.74 17.77
N GLN A 104 -6.38 3.89 17.63
CA GLN A 104 -6.34 2.48 17.96
C GLN A 104 -6.10 1.60 16.72
N ASN A 105 -5.53 2.17 15.66
CA ASN A 105 -5.15 1.49 14.43
C ASN A 105 -6.32 0.85 13.66
N VAL A 106 -7.55 1.34 13.85
CA VAL A 106 -8.70 0.92 13.03
C VAL A 106 -8.70 1.73 11.75
N GLY A 107 -8.27 1.11 10.65
CA GLY A 107 -8.09 1.78 9.36
C GLY A 107 -9.35 2.48 8.84
N GLU A 108 -10.53 1.87 9.02
CA GLU A 108 -11.80 2.48 8.61
C GLU A 108 -12.07 3.81 9.34
N GLY A 109 -11.70 3.90 10.62
CA GLY A 109 -11.79 5.14 11.40
C GLY A 109 -10.90 6.23 10.80
N CYS A 110 -9.65 5.89 10.47
CA CYS A 110 -8.74 6.82 9.80
C CYS A 110 -9.29 7.28 8.44
N GLY A 111 -9.79 6.35 7.62
CA GLY A 111 -10.32 6.68 6.29
C GLY A 111 -11.54 7.60 6.33
N ARG A 112 -12.45 7.38 7.26
CA ARG A 112 -13.62 8.25 7.45
C ARG A 112 -13.23 9.63 7.98
N LEU A 113 -12.30 9.70 8.91
CA LEU A 113 -11.76 10.97 9.38
C LEU A 113 -11.06 11.75 8.25
N ALA A 114 -10.32 11.06 7.38
CA ALA A 114 -9.69 11.66 6.22
C ALA A 114 -10.72 12.32 5.28
N LEU A 115 -11.86 11.65 5.05
CA LEU A 115 -12.96 12.21 4.25
C LEU A 115 -13.53 13.48 4.89
N LEU A 116 -13.78 13.47 6.20
CA LEU A 116 -14.28 14.65 6.92
C LEU A 116 -13.33 15.85 6.81
N TYR A 117 -12.00 15.64 6.94
CA TYR A 117 -11.01 16.69 6.72
C TYR A 117 -10.94 17.17 5.27
N GLY A 118 -11.08 16.27 4.30
CA GLY A 118 -11.07 16.60 2.87
C GLY A 118 -12.28 17.46 2.46
N GLU A 119 -13.43 17.20 3.06
CA GLU A 119 -14.69 17.88 2.78
C GLU A 119 -14.94 19.10 3.68
N GLY A 120 -14.32 19.17 4.86
CA GLY A 120 -14.57 20.20 5.87
C GLY A 120 -15.89 19.99 6.63
N ARG A 121 -16.28 18.73 6.85
CA ARG A 121 -17.53 18.35 7.54
C ARG A 121 -17.25 17.99 8.98
N GLY A 122 -17.85 18.69 9.93
CA GLY A 122 -17.60 18.51 11.37
C GLY A 122 -16.18 18.91 11.84
N VAL A 123 -15.27 19.21 10.93
CA VAL A 123 -13.90 19.69 11.17
C VAL A 123 -13.54 20.76 10.15
N GLU A 124 -12.54 21.59 10.47
CA GLU A 124 -12.01 22.55 9.50
C GLU A 124 -11.39 21.80 8.30
N LYS A 125 -11.69 22.25 7.09
CA LYS A 125 -11.20 21.63 5.85
C LYS A 125 -9.67 21.71 5.79
N ARG A 126 -9.02 20.55 5.76
CA ARG A 126 -7.55 20.42 5.76
C ARG A 126 -7.11 19.26 4.87
N GLN A 127 -6.70 19.58 3.65
CA GLN A 127 -6.27 18.59 2.66
C GLN A 127 -5.01 17.82 3.09
N ASP A 128 -4.12 18.48 3.81
CA ASP A 128 -2.92 17.87 4.40
C ASP A 128 -3.28 16.80 5.44
N GLN A 129 -4.27 17.08 6.28
CA GLN A 129 -4.80 16.12 7.26
C GLN A 129 -5.52 14.95 6.56
N ALA A 130 -6.32 15.23 5.53
CA ALA A 130 -6.95 14.19 4.73
C ALA A 130 -5.92 13.20 4.15
N VAL A 131 -4.85 13.71 3.53
CA VAL A 131 -3.76 12.86 3.02
C VAL A 131 -3.11 12.05 4.14
N HIS A 132 -2.82 12.66 5.30
CA HIS A 132 -2.23 11.97 6.44
C HIS A 132 -3.10 10.82 6.94
N PHE A 133 -4.40 11.06 7.13
CA PHE A 133 -5.31 10.02 7.62
C PHE A 133 -5.62 8.94 6.58
N PHE A 134 -5.63 9.25 5.27
CA PHE A 134 -5.67 8.21 4.24
C PHE A 134 -4.40 7.34 4.25
N GLN A 135 -3.23 7.90 4.53
CA GLN A 135 -2.01 7.10 4.71
C GLN A 135 -2.14 6.14 5.88
N LEU A 136 -2.58 6.62 7.05
CA LEU A 136 -2.82 5.77 8.22
C LEU A 136 -3.87 4.70 7.95
N GLY A 137 -5.00 5.07 7.33
CA GLY A 137 -6.04 4.12 6.96
C GLY A 137 -5.50 3.00 6.06
N CYS A 138 -4.74 3.36 5.03
CA CYS A 138 -4.15 2.37 4.14
C CYS A 138 -3.12 1.47 4.82
N ILE A 139 -2.28 2.02 5.72
CA ILE A 139 -1.34 1.23 6.56
C ILE A 139 -2.11 0.22 7.41
N HIS A 140 -3.26 0.62 7.95
CA HIS A 140 -4.15 -0.21 8.74
C HIS A 140 -5.19 -0.96 7.90
N SER A 141 -4.84 -1.28 6.65
CA SER A 141 -5.58 -2.17 5.75
C SER A 141 -6.98 -1.69 5.36
N ASP A 142 -7.28 -0.39 5.45
CA ASP A 142 -8.50 0.18 4.86
C ASP A 142 -8.32 0.37 3.36
N GLY A 143 -8.99 -0.49 2.59
CA GLY A 143 -8.92 -0.47 1.12
C GLY A 143 -9.40 0.85 0.51
N LEU A 144 -10.41 1.48 1.09
CA LEU A 144 -10.94 2.78 0.60
C LEU A 144 -9.91 3.89 0.79
N SER A 145 -9.18 3.90 1.90
CA SER A 145 -8.06 4.80 2.14
C SER A 145 -6.93 4.57 1.15
N CYS A 146 -6.56 3.30 0.87
CA CYS A 146 -5.59 3.00 -0.16
C CYS A 146 -6.04 3.49 -1.55
N ASN A 147 -7.33 3.31 -1.89
CA ASN A 147 -7.91 3.82 -3.14
C ASN A 147 -7.76 5.34 -3.25
N ASN A 148 -8.20 6.07 -2.22
CA ASN A 148 -8.20 7.53 -2.22
C ASN A 148 -6.77 8.08 -2.25
N LEU A 149 -5.86 7.53 -1.45
CA LEU A 149 -4.45 7.92 -1.48
C LEU A 149 -3.80 7.61 -2.84
N GLY A 150 -4.13 6.45 -3.44
CA GLY A 150 -3.66 6.05 -4.76
C GLY A 150 -4.06 7.05 -5.83
N VAL A 151 -5.34 7.43 -5.85
CA VAL A 151 -5.89 8.45 -6.75
C VAL A 151 -5.22 9.82 -6.53
N LEU A 152 -5.04 10.26 -5.27
CA LEU A 152 -4.37 11.52 -4.96
C LEU A 152 -2.92 11.54 -5.46
N LYS A 153 -2.18 10.44 -5.30
CA LYS A 153 -0.82 10.27 -5.84
C LYS A 153 -0.79 10.26 -7.37
N LEU A 154 -1.73 9.55 -8.01
CA LEU A 154 -1.84 9.53 -9.48
C LEU A 154 -2.06 10.91 -10.08
N MET A 155 -2.81 11.76 -9.38
CA MET A 155 -3.14 13.12 -9.85
C MET A 155 -2.12 14.17 -9.39
N GLY A 156 -1.30 13.90 -8.38
CA GLY A 156 -0.48 14.93 -7.74
C GLY A 156 -1.35 16.00 -7.06
N ALA A 157 -2.35 15.55 -6.31
CA ALA A 157 -3.34 16.42 -5.67
C ALA A 157 -3.07 16.58 -4.16
N PHE A 158 -3.70 17.60 -3.56
CA PHE A 158 -3.68 17.84 -2.10
C PHE A 158 -2.25 17.99 -1.53
N GLY A 159 -1.39 18.69 -2.27
CA GLY A 159 0.00 18.93 -1.87
C GLY A 159 0.95 17.76 -2.11
N LEU A 160 0.46 16.64 -2.68
CA LEU A 160 1.32 15.56 -3.15
C LEU A 160 1.88 15.88 -4.52
N THR A 161 3.16 15.56 -4.74
CA THR A 161 3.70 15.49 -6.11
C THR A 161 3.13 14.28 -6.83
N GLN A 162 2.92 14.39 -8.14
CA GLN A 162 2.44 13.27 -8.93
C GLN A 162 3.41 12.09 -8.83
N ASP A 163 2.88 10.93 -8.45
CA ASP A 163 3.59 9.67 -8.25
C ASP A 163 2.75 8.55 -8.86
N VAL A 164 2.92 8.34 -10.17
CA VAL A 164 2.14 7.34 -10.90
C VAL A 164 2.43 5.93 -10.37
N ALA A 165 3.70 5.62 -10.11
CA ALA A 165 4.09 4.29 -9.67
C ALA A 165 3.54 3.96 -8.28
N GLY A 166 3.71 4.87 -7.32
CA GLY A 166 3.18 4.69 -5.97
C GLY A 166 1.64 4.75 -5.94
N GLY A 167 1.02 5.56 -6.81
CA GLY A 167 -0.42 5.60 -6.97
C GLY A 167 -1.00 4.27 -7.44
N MET A 168 -0.41 3.67 -8.49
CA MET A 168 -0.84 2.37 -9.00
C MET A 168 -0.59 1.23 -8.00
N ASP A 169 0.51 1.25 -7.24
CA ASP A 169 0.76 0.27 -6.15
C ASP A 169 -0.38 0.26 -5.13
N LEU A 170 -0.81 1.44 -4.70
CA LEU A 170 -1.91 1.59 -3.74
C LEU A 170 -3.27 1.17 -4.33
N LEU A 171 -3.50 1.44 -5.63
CA LEU A 171 -4.71 0.96 -6.30
C LEU A 171 -4.75 -0.56 -6.45
N VAL A 172 -3.60 -1.22 -6.69
CA VAL A 172 -3.53 -2.68 -6.65
C VAL A 172 -3.88 -3.17 -5.25
N LYS A 173 -3.29 -2.60 -4.19
CA LYS A 173 -3.65 -2.96 -2.81
C LYS A 173 -5.15 -2.78 -2.53
N ALA A 174 -5.75 -1.68 -2.97
CA ALA A 174 -7.18 -1.42 -2.78
C ALA A 174 -8.07 -2.40 -3.57
N CYS A 175 -7.71 -2.71 -4.81
CA CYS A 175 -8.43 -3.69 -5.62
C CYS A 175 -8.32 -5.12 -5.03
N ASN A 176 -7.18 -5.45 -4.40
CA ASN A 176 -7.01 -6.69 -3.63
C ASN A 176 -7.90 -6.74 -2.39
N ALA A 177 -8.12 -5.59 -1.76
CA ALA A 177 -9.08 -5.41 -0.68
C ALA A 177 -10.53 -5.27 -1.20
N GLU A 178 -10.81 -5.74 -2.42
CA GLU A 178 -12.14 -5.78 -3.04
C GLU A 178 -12.81 -4.41 -3.22
N VAL A 179 -12.03 -3.33 -3.25
CA VAL A 179 -12.53 -2.00 -3.56
C VAL A 179 -12.76 -1.88 -5.05
N VAL A 180 -14.02 -2.04 -5.46
CA VAL A 180 -14.49 -2.00 -6.85
C VAL A 180 -14.01 -0.75 -7.58
N SER A 181 -14.05 0.43 -6.94
CA SER A 181 -13.61 1.69 -7.54
C SER A 181 -12.12 1.70 -7.89
N ALA A 182 -11.28 0.98 -7.13
CA ALA A 182 -9.85 0.89 -7.40
C ALA A 182 -9.59 0.06 -8.66
N CYS A 183 -10.24 -1.11 -8.77
CA CYS A 183 -10.19 -1.94 -9.96
C CYS A 183 -10.68 -1.19 -11.21
N LEU A 184 -11.81 -0.47 -11.08
CA LEU A 184 -12.34 0.38 -12.16
C LEU A 184 -11.39 1.53 -12.55
N THR A 185 -10.77 2.17 -11.56
CA THR A 185 -9.80 3.25 -11.80
C THR A 185 -8.62 2.71 -12.60
N MET A 186 -8.01 1.60 -12.17
CA MET A 186 -6.93 0.96 -12.92
C MET A 186 -7.37 0.56 -14.34
N ALA A 187 -8.55 -0.03 -14.47
CA ALA A 187 -9.09 -0.39 -15.78
C ALA A 187 -9.17 0.83 -16.73
N ASN A 188 -9.65 1.97 -16.24
CA ASN A 188 -9.69 3.21 -17.02
C ASN A 188 -8.30 3.76 -17.33
N GLU A 189 -7.36 3.75 -16.37
CA GLU A 189 -5.98 4.18 -16.60
C GLU A 189 -5.33 3.43 -17.77
N PHE A 190 -5.49 2.09 -17.80
CA PHE A 190 -4.94 1.25 -18.88
C PHE A 190 -5.75 1.34 -20.18
N GLN A 191 -7.06 1.54 -20.10
CA GLN A 191 -7.91 1.70 -21.28
C GLN A 191 -7.55 2.98 -22.05
N ASP A 192 -7.36 4.08 -21.32
CA ASP A 192 -7.14 5.40 -21.90
C ASP A 192 -5.65 5.66 -22.14
N GLY A 193 -4.76 5.08 -21.33
CA GLY A 193 -3.32 5.32 -21.38
C GLY A 193 -2.92 6.72 -20.92
N SER A 194 -3.70 7.33 -20.03
CA SER A 194 -3.55 8.74 -19.65
C SER A 194 -2.28 9.01 -18.82
N ARG A 195 -1.93 8.08 -17.93
CA ARG A 195 -0.77 8.18 -17.01
C ARG A 195 0.15 6.96 -17.04
N VAL A 196 -0.37 5.85 -17.56
CA VAL A 196 0.34 4.58 -17.76
C VAL A 196 0.30 4.22 -19.24
N ARG A 197 1.17 3.32 -19.68
CA ARG A 197 1.09 2.78 -21.05
C ARG A 197 -0.29 2.18 -21.28
N LYS A 198 -0.94 2.59 -22.38
CA LYS A 198 -2.22 2.02 -22.80
C LYS A 198 -2.10 0.49 -22.95
N ASP A 199 -3.00 -0.23 -22.30
CA ASP A 199 -3.02 -1.69 -22.27
C ASP A 199 -4.48 -2.20 -22.17
N PRO A 200 -5.19 -2.33 -23.30
CA PRO A 200 -6.60 -2.69 -23.30
C PRO A 200 -6.88 -4.10 -22.75
N GLU A 201 -5.92 -5.03 -22.85
CA GLU A 201 -6.06 -6.38 -22.32
C GLU A 201 -5.98 -6.38 -20.78
N LEU A 202 -5.00 -5.67 -20.23
CA LEU A 202 -4.90 -5.46 -18.80
C LEU A 202 -6.12 -4.67 -18.28
N ALA A 203 -6.60 -3.67 -19.01
CA ALA A 203 -7.82 -2.93 -18.67
C ALA A 203 -9.04 -3.86 -18.55
N VAL A 204 -9.30 -4.70 -19.56
CA VAL A 204 -10.42 -5.67 -19.56
C VAL A 204 -10.29 -6.66 -18.41
N SER A 205 -9.07 -7.06 -18.04
CA SER A 205 -8.88 -7.97 -16.91
C SER A 205 -9.25 -7.34 -15.55
N TYR A 206 -8.97 -6.04 -15.34
CA TYR A 206 -9.46 -5.32 -14.17
C TYR A 206 -10.96 -5.04 -14.23
N PHE A 207 -11.54 -4.81 -15.41
CA PHE A 207 -13.01 -4.77 -15.57
C PHE A 207 -13.66 -6.10 -15.19
N ARG A 208 -13.06 -7.24 -15.57
CA ARG A 208 -13.56 -8.57 -15.13
C ARG A 208 -13.49 -8.73 -13.63
N GLN A 209 -12.39 -8.33 -12.99
CA GLN A 209 -12.28 -8.39 -11.54
C GLN A 209 -13.34 -7.51 -10.84
N ALA A 210 -13.55 -6.27 -11.32
CA ALA A 210 -14.63 -5.42 -10.81
C ALA A 210 -16.03 -5.99 -11.07
N CYS A 211 -16.22 -6.71 -12.18
CA CYS A 211 -17.47 -7.41 -12.51
C CYS A 211 -17.73 -8.56 -11.54
N ASP A 212 -16.71 -9.37 -11.23
CA ASP A 212 -16.80 -10.48 -10.26
C ASP A 212 -17.17 -9.95 -8.86
N LEU A 213 -16.78 -8.72 -8.53
CA LEU A 213 -17.16 -8.00 -7.31
C LEU A 213 -18.54 -7.31 -7.39
N GLY A 214 -19.31 -7.53 -8.47
CA GLY A 214 -20.69 -7.07 -8.62
C GLY A 214 -20.88 -5.75 -9.37
N SER A 215 -19.84 -5.18 -9.98
CA SER A 215 -19.98 -3.96 -10.78
C SER A 215 -20.62 -4.22 -12.14
N LYS A 216 -21.88 -3.80 -12.31
CA LYS A 216 -22.62 -3.92 -13.58
C LYS A 216 -21.89 -3.23 -14.74
N THR A 217 -21.45 -1.99 -14.53
CA THR A 217 -20.70 -1.21 -15.52
C THR A 217 -19.39 -1.91 -15.90
N ALA A 218 -18.72 -2.55 -14.95
CA ALA A 218 -17.52 -3.31 -15.27
C ALA A 218 -17.83 -4.55 -16.09
N CYS A 219 -18.93 -5.26 -15.81
CA CYS A 219 -19.35 -6.42 -16.60
C CYS A 219 -19.62 -6.06 -18.06
N GLU A 220 -20.29 -4.93 -18.30
CA GLU A 220 -20.54 -4.42 -19.66
C GLU A 220 -19.22 -4.09 -20.38
N ARG A 221 -18.30 -3.39 -19.70
CA ARG A 221 -17.01 -3.02 -20.28
C ARG A 221 -16.06 -4.20 -20.46
N ALA A 222 -16.15 -5.22 -19.61
CA ALA A 222 -15.43 -6.49 -19.75
C ALA A 222 -15.91 -7.33 -20.94
N ALA A 223 -17.13 -7.10 -21.43
CA ALA A 223 -17.75 -7.82 -22.53
C ALA A 223 -17.53 -7.16 -23.90
N LEU A 224 -16.94 -5.96 -23.97
CA LEU A 224 -16.75 -5.24 -25.23
C LEU A 224 -15.80 -6.00 -26.18
N PRO A 225 -16.23 -6.29 -27.42
CA PRO A 225 -15.38 -6.92 -28.43
C PRO A 225 -14.32 -5.90 -28.91
N GLY A 226 -13.05 -6.20 -28.65
CA GLY A 226 -11.95 -5.26 -28.94
C GLY A 226 -10.73 -5.44 -28.03
N SER A 227 -10.84 -6.16 -26.91
CA SER A 227 -9.68 -6.88 -26.39
C SER A 227 -9.38 -7.97 -27.39
N ALA A 228 -8.32 -7.83 -28.17
CA ALA A 228 -7.79 -8.96 -28.89
C ALA A 228 -7.70 -10.09 -27.86
N ALA A 229 -8.49 -11.14 -28.07
CA ALA A 229 -7.90 -12.44 -27.88
C ALA A 229 -6.67 -12.38 -28.79
N VAL A 230 -5.50 -12.06 -28.22
CA VAL A 230 -4.30 -12.78 -28.64
C VAL A 230 -4.81 -14.19 -28.74
N THR A 231 -4.81 -14.72 -29.96
CA THR A 231 -5.12 -16.09 -30.25
C THR A 231 -4.05 -16.92 -29.53
N ALA A 232 -4.12 -16.98 -28.20
CA ALA A 232 -3.74 -18.15 -27.48
C ALA A 232 -4.66 -19.20 -28.06
N THR A 233 -4.09 -20.02 -28.96
CA THR A 233 -4.55 -21.39 -29.12
C THR A 233 -5.04 -21.86 -27.76
N PRO A 234 -6.28 -22.35 -27.62
CA PRO A 234 -6.77 -22.81 -26.33
C PRO A 234 -5.73 -23.79 -25.82
N GLU A 235 -4.98 -23.38 -24.80
CA GLU A 235 -4.07 -24.30 -24.15
C GLU A 235 -4.95 -25.45 -23.66
N PRO A 236 -4.49 -26.69 -23.81
CA PRO A 236 -5.23 -27.84 -23.32
C PRO A 236 -5.65 -27.55 -21.88
N ALA A 237 -6.92 -27.80 -21.57
CA ALA A 237 -7.42 -27.63 -20.21
C ALA A 237 -6.42 -28.29 -19.25
N PRO A 238 -6.06 -27.63 -18.14
CA PRO A 238 -5.08 -28.17 -17.20
C PRO A 238 -5.37 -29.63 -16.92
N SER A 239 -4.33 -30.45 -16.91
CA SER A 239 -4.48 -31.80 -16.39
C SER A 239 -4.97 -31.70 -14.94
N ALA A 240 -5.71 -32.71 -14.48
CA ALA A 240 -6.17 -32.76 -13.08
C ALA A 240 -4.99 -32.64 -12.08
N GLU A 241 -3.79 -33.07 -12.50
CA GLU A 241 -2.55 -32.94 -11.75
C GLU A 241 -2.04 -31.50 -11.65
N ASP A 242 -2.13 -30.73 -12.74
CA ASP A 242 -1.74 -29.31 -12.76
C ASP A 242 -2.70 -28.44 -11.94
N GLY A 243 -3.99 -28.79 -11.94
CA GLY A 243 -4.99 -28.17 -11.06
C GLY A 243 -4.71 -28.42 -9.57
N ALA A 244 -4.35 -29.64 -9.20
CA ALA A 244 -4.02 -30.01 -7.82
C ALA A 244 -2.74 -29.31 -7.32
N LYS A 245 -1.71 -29.22 -8.17
CA LYS A 245 -0.47 -28.48 -7.86
C LYS A 245 -0.76 -26.99 -7.64
N LEU A 246 -1.58 -26.39 -8.49
CA LEU A 246 -1.93 -24.97 -8.37
C LEU A 246 -2.77 -24.69 -7.12
N ALA A 247 -3.69 -25.59 -6.75
CA ALA A 247 -4.46 -25.46 -5.52
C ALA A 247 -3.56 -25.47 -4.27
N LYS A 248 -2.51 -26.30 -4.26
CA LYS A 248 -1.50 -26.32 -3.19
C LYS A 248 -0.71 -25.01 -3.13
N ILE A 249 -0.25 -24.50 -4.28
CA ILE A 249 0.46 -23.20 -4.35
C ILE A 249 -0.44 -22.07 -3.87
N ARG A 250 -1.72 -22.07 -4.26
CA ARG A 250 -2.70 -21.10 -3.78
C ARG A 250 -2.85 -21.16 -2.26
N GLY A 251 -2.96 -22.36 -1.68
CA GLY A 251 -3.01 -22.53 -0.23
C GLY A 251 -1.76 -21.99 0.49
N MET A 252 -0.58 -22.10 -0.11
CA MET A 252 0.65 -21.51 0.44
C MET A 252 0.68 -19.98 0.34
N CYS A 253 0.17 -19.41 -0.76
CA CYS A 253 0.06 -17.96 -0.91
C CYS A 253 -0.98 -17.37 0.06
N ASP A 254 -2.09 -18.07 0.27
CA ASP A 254 -3.19 -17.63 1.14
C ASP A 254 -2.92 -17.92 2.63
N ALA A 255 -1.81 -18.62 2.94
CA ALA A 255 -1.45 -18.97 4.31
C ALA A 255 -1.25 -17.70 5.17
N PRO A 256 -1.63 -17.74 6.47
CA PRO A 256 -1.40 -16.62 7.37
C PRO A 256 0.11 -16.39 7.59
N GLY A 257 0.48 -15.16 7.96
CA GLY A 257 1.87 -14.76 8.19
C GLY A 257 2.54 -14.15 6.96
N THR A 258 3.85 -13.93 7.08
CA THR A 258 4.71 -13.34 6.05
C THR A 258 5.95 -14.19 5.80
N GLY A 259 6.59 -14.01 4.65
CA GLY A 259 7.92 -14.55 4.37
C GLY A 259 8.08 -15.12 2.97
N GLU A 260 9.32 -15.46 2.63
CA GLU A 260 9.76 -15.83 1.29
C GLU A 260 8.97 -17.00 0.68
N VAL A 261 8.63 -18.03 1.46
CA VAL A 261 7.86 -19.20 0.95
C VAL A 261 6.47 -18.77 0.47
N LYS A 262 5.79 -17.92 1.25
CA LYS A 262 4.50 -17.35 0.87
C LYS A 262 4.66 -16.42 -0.32
N GLY A 263 5.68 -15.56 -0.29
CA GLY A 263 5.98 -14.65 -1.40
C GLY A 263 6.21 -15.38 -2.71
N MET A 264 6.99 -16.46 -2.70
CA MET A 264 7.28 -17.29 -3.87
C MET A 264 6.04 -18.02 -4.36
N ALA A 265 5.21 -18.53 -3.45
CA ALA A 265 3.93 -19.12 -3.82
C ALA A 265 3.01 -18.10 -4.51
N CYS A 266 2.93 -16.88 -3.97
CA CYS A 266 2.17 -15.80 -4.61
C CYS A 266 2.78 -15.39 -5.96
N TYR A 267 4.11 -15.36 -6.09
CA TYR A 267 4.78 -15.08 -7.36
C TYR A 267 4.37 -16.11 -8.43
N LEU A 268 4.42 -17.40 -8.10
CA LEU A 268 4.00 -18.47 -9.01
C LEU A 268 2.52 -18.37 -9.40
N MET A 269 1.64 -17.98 -8.46
CA MET A 269 0.25 -17.69 -8.79
C MET A 269 0.14 -16.52 -9.79
N GLY A 270 0.95 -15.47 -9.61
CA GLY A 270 1.04 -14.34 -10.54
C GLY A 270 1.40 -14.80 -11.94
N VAL A 271 2.46 -15.62 -12.07
CA VAL A 271 2.88 -16.19 -13.36
C VAL A 271 1.78 -17.01 -14.01
N ALA A 272 1.05 -17.82 -13.23
CA ALA A 272 -0.06 -18.64 -13.73
C ALA A 272 -1.20 -17.78 -14.31
N TYR A 273 -1.61 -16.72 -13.61
CA TYR A 273 -2.67 -15.82 -14.11
C TYR A 273 -2.19 -14.93 -15.26
N GLU A 274 -0.91 -14.58 -15.32
CA GLU A 274 -0.35 -13.78 -16.41
C GLU A 274 -0.28 -14.57 -17.72
N LYS A 275 0.27 -15.79 -17.67
CA LYS A 275 0.53 -16.59 -18.88
C LYS A 275 -0.68 -17.39 -19.35
N GLY A 276 -1.61 -17.73 -18.45
CA GLY A 276 -2.66 -18.70 -18.76
C GLY A 276 -2.16 -20.14 -18.64
N GLY A 277 -3.04 -21.08 -18.99
CA GLY A 277 -2.81 -22.53 -18.89
C GLY A 277 -3.74 -23.14 -17.85
N SER A 278 -3.22 -23.42 -16.67
CA SER A 278 -4.00 -24.07 -15.61
C SER A 278 -5.08 -23.19 -14.96
N VAL A 279 -5.07 -21.90 -15.27
CA VAL A 279 -6.12 -20.94 -14.95
C VAL A 279 -6.43 -20.11 -16.18
N LYS A 280 -7.67 -19.62 -16.25
CA LYS A 280 -8.05 -18.64 -17.27
C LYS A 280 -7.17 -17.39 -17.10
N GLN A 281 -6.48 -17.00 -18.18
CA GLN A 281 -5.60 -15.83 -18.18
C GLN A 281 -6.34 -14.59 -17.65
N ASN A 282 -5.73 -13.94 -16.66
CA ASN A 282 -6.23 -12.72 -16.06
C ASN A 282 -5.03 -11.87 -15.59
N PRO A 283 -4.47 -11.03 -16.50
CA PRO A 283 -3.33 -10.18 -16.20
C PRO A 283 -3.52 -9.25 -14.99
N GLY A 284 -4.72 -8.71 -14.79
CA GLY A 284 -5.07 -7.87 -13.64
C GLY A 284 -4.98 -8.64 -12.34
N ARG A 285 -5.53 -9.86 -12.30
CA ARG A 285 -5.36 -10.78 -11.17
C ARG A 285 -3.91 -11.19 -10.95
N ALA A 286 -3.09 -11.29 -12.00
CA ALA A 286 -1.66 -11.54 -11.84
C ALA A 286 -0.94 -10.43 -11.06
N THR A 287 -1.28 -9.15 -11.31
CA THR A 287 -0.70 -8.01 -10.56
C THR A 287 -0.98 -8.07 -9.07
N VAL A 288 -2.15 -8.58 -8.67
CA VAL A 288 -2.54 -8.81 -7.26
C VAL A 288 -1.56 -9.78 -6.60
N PHE A 289 -1.28 -10.89 -7.28
CA PHE A 289 -0.37 -11.92 -6.79
C PHE A 289 1.08 -11.46 -6.76
N TYR A 290 1.53 -10.74 -7.78
CA TYR A 290 2.84 -10.12 -7.80
C TYR A 290 3.01 -9.07 -6.69
N LYS A 291 1.95 -8.32 -6.37
CA LYS A 291 1.93 -7.42 -5.22
C LYS A 291 2.11 -8.17 -3.92
N HIS A 292 1.39 -9.28 -3.72
CA HIS A 292 1.55 -10.11 -2.53
C HIS A 292 2.96 -10.70 -2.42
N ALA A 293 3.54 -11.15 -3.54
CA ALA A 293 4.94 -11.57 -3.57
C ALA A 293 5.89 -10.45 -3.14
N CYS A 294 5.66 -9.24 -3.67
CA CYS A 294 6.43 -8.04 -3.32
C CYS A 294 6.32 -7.67 -1.83
N ASP A 295 5.12 -7.75 -1.24
CA ASP A 295 4.91 -7.51 0.20
C ASP A 295 5.52 -8.60 1.10
N ASN A 296 5.87 -9.76 0.53
CA ASN A 296 6.47 -10.90 1.22
C ASN A 296 7.93 -11.10 0.80
N GLU A 297 8.64 -9.99 0.56
CA GLU A 297 10.10 -9.95 0.36
C GLU A 297 10.61 -10.71 -0.86
N VAL A 298 9.79 -10.86 -1.91
CA VAL A 298 10.20 -11.44 -3.20
C VAL A 298 10.37 -10.33 -4.25
N PRO A 299 11.62 -9.91 -4.55
CA PRO A 299 11.89 -8.80 -5.47
C PRO A 299 11.33 -9.01 -6.89
N GLU A 300 11.35 -10.25 -7.38
CA GLU A 300 10.82 -10.64 -8.69
C GLU A 300 9.32 -10.32 -8.80
N GLY A 301 8.58 -10.41 -7.69
CA GLY A 301 7.19 -9.99 -7.62
C GLY A 301 7.03 -8.49 -7.83
N CYS A 302 7.87 -7.68 -7.18
CA CYS A 302 7.85 -6.23 -7.36
C CYS A 302 8.18 -5.83 -8.81
N GLU A 303 9.17 -6.49 -9.42
CA GLU A 303 9.59 -6.22 -10.80
C GLU A 303 8.54 -6.65 -11.82
N ALA A 304 7.97 -7.85 -11.66
CA ALA A 304 6.89 -8.35 -12.52
C ALA A 304 5.66 -7.43 -12.47
N MET A 305 5.28 -6.97 -11.28
CA MET A 305 4.20 -6.01 -11.12
C MET A 305 4.52 -4.68 -11.82
N ARG A 306 5.71 -4.09 -11.59
CA ARG A 306 6.10 -2.83 -12.23
C ARG A 306 6.13 -2.93 -13.76
N ARG A 307 6.60 -4.05 -14.31
CA ARG A 307 6.57 -4.33 -15.75
C ARG A 307 5.14 -4.33 -16.29
N MET A 308 4.25 -5.07 -15.63
CA MET A 308 2.83 -5.17 -16.02
C MET A 308 2.14 -3.81 -15.98
N LEU A 309 2.45 -2.99 -14.97
CA LEU A 309 1.89 -1.64 -14.82
C LEU A 309 2.54 -0.60 -15.77
N GLY A 310 3.53 -0.99 -16.59
CA GLY A 310 4.26 -0.06 -17.46
C GLY A 310 5.11 0.95 -16.69
N LEU A 311 5.59 0.61 -15.50
CA LEU A 311 6.34 1.49 -14.60
C LEU A 311 7.85 1.27 -14.65
N THR A 312 8.34 0.42 -15.56
CA THR A 312 9.78 0.25 -15.84
C THR A 312 10.27 1.30 -16.83
N PRO A 313 11.59 1.59 -16.92
CA PRO A 313 12.15 2.54 -17.89
C PRO A 313 11.79 2.25 -19.36
N GLU A 314 11.38 1.03 -19.67
CA GLU A 314 10.90 0.58 -20.98
C GLU A 314 9.42 0.90 -21.23
N GLY A 315 8.66 1.30 -20.19
CA GLY A 315 7.22 1.52 -20.24
C GLY A 315 6.72 2.85 -19.66
N ALA A 316 7.54 3.63 -18.96
CA ALA A 316 7.13 4.94 -18.47
C ALA A 316 6.87 5.90 -19.65
N PRO A 317 5.78 6.70 -19.64
CA PRO A 317 5.72 7.84 -20.52
C PRO A 317 6.90 8.73 -20.17
N ARG A 318 7.84 8.88 -21.10
CA ARG A 318 8.78 10.01 -21.04
C ARG A 318 7.89 11.24 -20.92
N PRO A 319 8.10 12.14 -19.94
CA PRO A 319 7.53 13.46 -20.09
C PRO A 319 8.02 13.93 -21.44
N GLU A 320 7.11 14.11 -22.40
CA GLU A 320 7.50 14.81 -23.62
C GLU A 320 8.18 16.08 -23.14
N PRO A 321 9.46 16.31 -23.49
CA PRO A 321 10.04 17.61 -23.25
C PRO A 321 9.09 18.56 -23.96
N LYS A 322 8.41 19.44 -23.20
CA LYS A 322 7.53 20.47 -23.77
C LYS A 322 8.23 20.98 -25.02
N GLN A 323 7.62 20.86 -26.20
CA GLN A 323 8.24 21.10 -27.51
C GLN A 323 9.18 22.32 -27.51
N SER A 324 8.88 23.34 -26.69
CA SER A 324 9.76 24.46 -26.30
C SER A 324 11.24 24.14 -25.96
N VAL A 325 11.58 23.01 -25.34
CA VAL A 325 12.97 22.63 -24.99
C VAL A 325 13.68 21.99 -26.19
N LEU A 326 12.94 21.24 -27.03
CA LEU A 326 13.46 20.70 -28.29
C LEU A 326 13.57 21.80 -29.36
N ASP A 327 12.71 22.81 -29.33
CA ASP A 327 12.78 23.99 -30.19
C ASP A 327 13.95 24.91 -29.79
N SER A 328 14.35 24.93 -28.51
CA SER A 328 15.52 25.65 -28.02
C SER A 328 16.87 24.98 -28.35
N LEU A 329 16.84 23.73 -28.83
CA LEU A 329 18.03 22.95 -29.24
C LEU A 329 18.16 22.80 -30.77
N ARG A 330 17.27 23.42 -31.55
CA ARG A 330 17.45 23.56 -33.00
C ARG A 330 18.47 24.66 -33.31
N LEU A 331 19.76 24.33 -33.18
CA LEU A 331 20.79 25.01 -33.97
C LEU A 331 20.78 24.39 -35.37
N ASN A 332 20.41 25.21 -36.35
CA ASN A 332 20.51 24.92 -37.78
C ASN A 332 21.92 24.42 -38.14
N LEU A 333 22.03 23.19 -38.63
CA LEU A 333 23.20 22.72 -39.37
C LEU A 333 22.72 22.00 -40.64
N PRO A 334 23.28 22.32 -41.83
CA PRO A 334 22.84 21.80 -43.12
C PRO A 334 23.24 20.34 -43.34
N GLU A 335 22.43 19.60 -44.10
CA GLU A 335 22.65 18.18 -44.40
C GLU A 335 23.95 17.92 -45.19
N PRO A 336 24.73 16.85 -44.87
CA PRO A 336 25.93 16.51 -45.61
C PRO A 336 25.66 15.56 -46.78
N ARG A 337 26.28 15.83 -47.93
CA ARG A 337 26.38 14.93 -49.10
C ARG A 337 27.38 13.78 -48.82
N PRO A 338 27.25 12.61 -49.49
CA PRO A 338 28.08 11.44 -49.19
C PRO A 338 29.36 11.43 -50.04
N GLU A 339 30.53 11.28 -49.42
CA GLU A 339 31.80 10.93 -50.08
C GLU A 339 32.76 10.16 -49.12
N PRO A 340 33.81 9.48 -49.63
CA PRO A 340 34.12 8.09 -49.28
C PRO A 340 35.16 7.89 -48.17
N ARG A 341 35.22 6.65 -47.64
CA ARG A 341 36.05 6.24 -46.49
C ARG A 341 37.57 6.32 -46.77
N PRO A 342 38.37 6.79 -45.79
CA PRO A 342 39.77 6.44 -45.67
C PRO A 342 40.08 5.60 -44.41
N GLU A 343 41.14 4.80 -44.52
CA GLU A 343 41.72 3.85 -43.55
C GLU A 343 42.28 4.49 -42.25
N PRO A 344 42.53 3.69 -41.18
CA PRO A 344 42.75 4.22 -39.84
C PRO A 344 44.20 4.67 -39.62
N LYS A 345 44.40 5.88 -39.09
CA LYS A 345 45.67 6.34 -38.52
C LYS A 345 45.52 6.61 -37.02
N GLN A 346 46.42 6.01 -36.26
CA GLN A 346 46.68 6.27 -34.85
C GLN A 346 47.06 7.74 -34.63
N SER A 347 46.38 8.43 -33.70
CA SER A 347 46.96 9.25 -32.61
C SER A 347 45.96 10.29 -32.07
N VAL A 348 45.30 9.97 -30.95
CA VAL A 348 44.66 10.99 -30.07
C VAL A 348 45.39 11.05 -28.71
N LEU A 349 46.39 10.20 -28.49
CA LEU A 349 47.22 10.20 -27.28
C LEU A 349 48.36 11.23 -27.30
N GLU A 350 48.47 12.08 -28.32
CA GLU A 350 49.60 13.03 -28.45
C GLU A 350 49.26 14.51 -28.22
N SER A 351 47.99 14.89 -28.08
CA SER A 351 47.56 16.29 -27.88
C SER A 351 47.25 16.68 -26.43
N LEU A 352 47.57 15.84 -25.43
CA LEU A 352 47.40 16.16 -23.99
C LEU A 352 48.71 16.27 -23.20
N ARG A 353 49.87 16.47 -23.86
CA ARG A 353 51.09 16.89 -23.16
C ARG A 353 51.00 18.38 -22.80
N LEU A 354 50.68 18.68 -21.54
CA LEU A 354 50.78 20.04 -20.98
C LEU A 354 52.24 20.37 -20.65
N ASP A 355 52.65 21.59 -21.02
CA ASP A 355 53.97 22.20 -20.80
C ASP A 355 54.18 22.60 -19.31
N PRO A 356 55.24 22.13 -18.63
CA PRO A 356 55.47 22.34 -17.21
C PRO A 356 55.85 23.80 -16.80
N ALA A 357 56.00 24.73 -17.73
CA ALA A 357 56.38 26.12 -17.40
C ALA A 357 55.24 27.06 -16.95
N ARG A 358 53.97 26.60 -16.90
CA ARG A 358 52.80 27.48 -16.64
C ARG A 358 51.96 27.20 -15.38
N VAL A 359 52.40 26.35 -14.46
CA VAL A 359 51.64 26.07 -13.22
C VAL A 359 52.24 26.82 -12.02
N LYS A 360 51.50 27.79 -11.47
CA LYS A 360 51.85 28.50 -10.22
C LYS A 360 51.84 27.53 -9.02
N PRO A 361 52.72 27.70 -8.01
CA PRO A 361 52.80 26.77 -6.90
C PRO A 361 51.60 26.89 -5.96
N ALA A 362 50.82 25.82 -5.85
CA ALA A 362 49.83 25.66 -4.80
C ALA A 362 50.51 25.24 -3.48
N ARG A 363 49.97 25.76 -2.38
CA ARG A 363 50.47 25.61 -0.99
C ARG A 363 50.78 24.15 -0.61
N ARG A 364 51.83 23.99 0.21
CA ARG A 364 52.22 22.73 0.86
C ARG A 364 51.01 22.03 1.47
N VAL A 365 50.67 20.86 0.93
CA VAL A 365 49.85 19.86 1.61
C VAL A 365 50.81 18.76 2.08
N VAL A 366 50.82 18.52 3.39
CA VAL A 366 51.55 17.44 4.06
C VAL A 366 50.93 16.10 3.61
N PRO A 367 51.71 15.05 3.29
CA PRO A 367 51.13 13.82 2.74
C PRO A 367 50.34 13.08 3.82
N MET A 368 49.05 12.83 3.55
CA MET A 368 48.33 11.80 4.28
C MET A 368 48.74 10.43 3.75
N ALA A 369 49.23 9.61 4.67
CA ALA A 369 49.60 8.22 4.44
C ALA A 369 48.43 7.41 3.87
N THR A 370 48.79 6.43 3.06
CA THR A 370 47.95 5.38 2.48
C THR A 370 46.85 4.90 3.44
N ALA A 371 45.59 5.19 3.12
CA ALA A 371 44.46 4.58 3.81
C ALA A 371 44.29 3.15 3.29
N THR A 372 44.80 2.18 4.05
CA THR A 372 44.38 0.79 3.94
C THR A 372 42.87 0.70 4.12
N VAL A 373 42.20 -0.03 3.23
CA VAL A 373 40.79 -0.38 3.40
C VAL A 373 40.72 -1.30 4.62
N LEU A 374 40.49 -0.72 5.79
CA LEU A 374 40.27 -1.48 7.01
C LEU A 374 38.89 -2.10 6.99
N ASP A 375 38.87 -3.39 7.31
CA ASP A 375 37.71 -4.22 7.62
C ASP A 375 36.61 -3.42 8.36
N PRO A 376 35.34 -3.47 7.92
CA PRO A 376 34.22 -2.83 8.58
C PRO A 376 34.15 -3.07 10.10
N VAL A 377 34.55 -4.25 10.58
CA VAL A 377 34.59 -4.60 12.01
C VAL A 377 35.70 -3.84 12.74
N ALA A 378 36.88 -3.73 12.13
CA ALA A 378 38.00 -2.98 12.69
C ALA A 378 37.70 -1.46 12.79
N ARG A 379 36.92 -0.92 11.85
CA ARG A 379 36.45 0.47 11.89
C ARG A 379 35.44 0.72 13.02
N LEU A 380 34.53 -0.22 13.27
CA LEU A 380 33.57 -0.11 14.37
C LEU A 380 34.25 -0.24 15.74
N ASP A 381 35.24 -1.13 15.85
CA ASP A 381 36.02 -1.32 17.08
C ASP A 381 36.85 -0.08 17.43
N ALA A 382 37.53 0.53 16.45
CA ALA A 382 38.24 1.80 16.65
C ALA A 382 37.31 2.95 17.05
N ALA A 383 36.12 3.05 16.43
CA ALA A 383 35.13 4.08 16.76
C ALA A 383 34.51 3.88 18.16
N CYS A 384 34.37 2.64 18.61
CA CYS A 384 33.94 2.33 19.97
C CYS A 384 34.99 2.72 21.02
N ARG A 385 36.28 2.37 20.81
CA ARG A 385 37.37 2.78 21.70
C ARG A 385 37.53 4.31 21.79
N ALA A 386 37.13 5.03 20.74
CA ALA A 386 37.08 6.49 20.71
C ALA A 386 35.82 7.10 21.37
N GLY A 387 35.00 6.31 22.06
CA GLY A 387 33.89 6.79 22.89
C GLY A 387 32.56 7.03 22.17
N ARG A 388 32.41 6.58 20.92
CA ARG A 388 31.12 6.71 20.19
C ARG A 388 30.16 5.60 20.60
N ALA A 389 29.19 5.93 21.45
CA ALA A 389 28.20 4.97 21.99
C ALA A 389 27.53 4.10 20.92
N ASN A 390 27.09 4.71 19.81
CA ASN A 390 26.42 4.00 18.71
C ASN A 390 27.33 2.98 18.00
N ALA A 391 28.65 3.20 17.99
CA ALA A 391 29.61 2.26 17.42
C ALA A 391 29.84 1.07 18.35
N CYS A 392 29.88 1.28 19.67
CA CYS A 392 29.96 0.21 20.65
C CYS A 392 28.72 -0.69 20.64
N THR A 393 27.52 -0.12 20.52
CA THR A 393 26.28 -0.89 20.43
C THR A 393 26.26 -1.77 19.18
N ARG A 394 26.67 -1.23 18.03
CA ARG A 394 26.74 -2.00 16.76
C ARG A 394 27.81 -3.08 16.78
N LEU A 395 28.97 -2.81 17.39
CA LEU A 395 30.02 -3.81 17.57
C LEU A 395 29.59 -4.95 18.51
N GLY A 396 28.87 -4.63 19.58
CA GLY A 396 28.30 -5.62 20.49
C GLY A 396 27.24 -6.51 19.81
N LEU A 397 26.46 -5.94 18.90
CA LEU A 397 25.53 -6.69 18.05
C LEU A 397 26.29 -7.63 17.10
N LEU A 398 27.32 -7.15 16.40
CA LEU A 398 28.09 -8.00 15.46
C LEU A 398 28.78 -9.18 16.16
N ARG A 399 29.40 -8.96 17.33
CA ARG A 399 30.02 -10.05 18.12
C ARG A 399 29.02 -11.09 18.64
N ARG A 400 27.76 -10.72 18.86
CA ARG A 400 26.69 -11.68 19.22
C ARG A 400 26.28 -12.60 18.07
N TRP A 401 26.56 -12.20 16.83
CA TRP A 401 26.20 -12.93 15.61
C TRP A 401 27.40 -13.62 14.94
N GLY A 402 28.53 -13.73 15.64
CA GLY A 402 29.68 -14.55 15.23
C GLY A 402 30.47 -14.03 14.01
N MET A 403 30.33 -12.75 13.65
CA MET A 403 31.08 -12.09 12.58
C MET A 403 32.27 -11.29 13.09
#